data_AF-A0AAD7VS43-F1
#
_entry.id   AF-A0AAD7VS43-F1
#
_cell.length_a   1.000
_cell.length_b   1.000
_cell.length_c   1.000
_cell.angle_alpha   90.00
_cell.angle_beta   90.00
_cell.angle_gamma   90.00
#
_symmetry.space_group_name_H-M   'P 1'
#
loop_
_entity.id
_entity.type
_entity.pdbx_description
1 polymer ?
#
loop_
_entity_poly.entity_id
_entity_poly.type
_entity_poly.pdbx_seq_one_letter_code
_entity_poly.pdbx_strand_id
1 'polypeptide(L)'
;MVSTTQTYFDLLLGRQSCADSPWASPHLSKALRLLRERLTLGDDEVKVSNITASVVLALAVHAHIMGEREAAEYHMAGLRKIVNLRGGVTTFRDNGKLLIELLRCDVELALHSGSRPLFFHDPSLEPFLPYPGQALSLKPGKTDTTGPQCCSEKFLNDSDDELARAWKVMKRFCSQINSAV
;
A
#
# COMPACT_ATOMS: atom_id res chain seq x y z
N MET A 1 11.19 12.88 2.02
CA MET A 1 10.85 11.89 0.97
C MET A 1 12.08 11.43 0.20
N VAL A 2 13.06 12.29 -0.10
CA VAL A 2 14.31 11.90 -0.79
C VAL A 2 15.11 10.83 -0.03
N SER A 3 15.22 10.93 1.31
CA SER A 3 16.01 9.99 2.11
C SER A 3 15.48 8.55 2.06
N THR A 4 14.16 8.35 2.13
CA THR A 4 13.55 7.00 2.09
C THR A 4 13.65 6.37 0.71
N THR A 5 13.51 7.18 -0.35
CA THR A 5 13.66 6.72 -1.73
C THR A 5 15.11 6.30 -2.02
N GLN A 6 16.09 7.07 -1.55
CA GLN A 6 17.51 6.73 -1.68
C GLN A 6 17.82 5.39 -0.99
N THR A 7 17.40 5.21 0.26
CA THR A 7 17.63 3.96 1.01
C THR A 7 16.94 2.76 0.36
N TYR A 8 15.72 2.94 -0.16
CA TYR A 8 15.00 1.89 -0.90
C TYR A 8 15.76 1.46 -2.17
N PHE A 9 16.25 2.41 -2.97
CA PHE A 9 17.05 2.10 -4.16
C PHE A 9 18.41 1.51 -3.81
N ASP A 10 19.07 2.00 -2.76
CA ASP A 10 20.35 1.45 -2.31
C ASP A 10 20.20 -0.01 -1.83
N LEU A 11 19.11 -0.32 -1.12
CA LEU A 11 18.76 -1.68 -0.69
C LEU A 11 18.46 -2.59 -1.90
N LEU A 12 17.62 -2.14 -2.84
CA LEU A 12 17.27 -2.90 -4.05
C LEU A 12 18.48 -3.17 -4.95
N LEU A 13 19.43 -2.24 -5.02
CA LEU A 13 20.64 -2.37 -5.83
C LEU A 13 21.76 -3.14 -5.12
N GLY A 14 21.51 -3.67 -3.92
CA GLY A 14 22.52 -4.36 -3.12
C GLY A 14 23.70 -3.48 -2.74
N ARG A 15 23.58 -2.15 -2.84
CA ARG A 15 24.55 -1.24 -2.23
C ARG A 15 24.34 -1.39 -0.73
N GLN A 16 25.33 -1.96 -0.06
CA GLN A 16 25.43 -1.85 1.39
C GLN A 16 25.49 -0.37 1.74
N SER A 17 24.32 0.24 2.00
CA SER A 17 24.26 1.41 2.84
C SER A 17 24.68 0.90 4.20
N CYS A 18 25.83 1.36 4.67
CA CYS A 18 26.27 1.22 6.04
C CYS A 18 25.04 1.32 6.95
N ALA A 19 24.80 0.28 7.76
CA ALA A 19 23.76 0.28 8.79
C ALA A 19 23.90 1.47 9.76
N ASP A 20 25.03 2.18 9.69
CA ASP A 20 25.33 3.42 10.39
C ASP A 20 25.42 4.61 9.41
N SER A 21 24.30 5.06 8.83
CA SER A 21 24.27 6.41 8.27
C SER A 21 23.89 7.41 9.38
N PRO A 22 24.85 8.14 9.99
CA PRO A 22 24.58 9.12 11.05
C PRO A 22 23.64 10.27 10.61
N TRP A 23 23.30 10.35 9.32
CA TRP A 23 22.46 11.38 8.72
C TRP A 23 20.96 11.11 8.80
N ALA A 24 20.53 9.85 8.94
CA ALA A 24 19.10 9.51 9.08
C ALA A 24 18.56 9.82 10.49
N SER A 25 19.41 9.71 11.51
CA SER A 25 19.08 9.87 12.92
C SER A 25 18.46 11.23 13.32
N PRO A 26 19.00 12.41 12.93
CA PRO A 26 18.44 13.68 13.37
C PRO A 26 17.07 13.98 12.76
N HIS A 27 16.85 13.60 11.49
CA HIS A 27 15.57 13.80 10.83
C HIS A 27 14.50 12.86 11.37
N LEU A 28 14.85 11.59 11.65
CA LEU A 28 13.95 10.63 12.28
C LEU A 28 13.55 11.09 13.69
N SER A 29 14.53 11.48 14.51
CA SER A 29 14.29 12.01 15.86
C SER A 29 13.41 13.26 15.83
N LYS A 30 13.66 14.17 14.88
CA LYS A 30 12.83 15.37 14.68
C LYS A 30 11.42 15.01 14.24
N ALA A 31 11.26 14.05 13.31
CA ALA A 31 9.95 13.59 12.86
C ALA A 31 9.14 12.97 14.01
N LEU A 32 9.76 12.12 14.83
CA LEU A 32 9.14 11.54 16.02
C LEU A 32 8.73 12.59 17.04
N ARG A 33 9.60 13.58 17.31
CA ARG A 33 9.27 14.69 18.22
C ARG A 33 8.05 15.48 17.72
N LEU A 34 8.08 15.90 16.45
CA LEU A 34 6.97 16.66 15.85
C LEU A 34 5.68 15.84 15.78
N LEU A 35 5.77 14.54 15.50
CA LEU A 35 4.63 13.64 15.52
C LEU A 35 4.04 13.54 16.93
N ARG A 36 4.88 13.38 17.96
CA ARG A 36 4.43 13.36 19.36
C ARG A 36 3.73 14.65 19.73
N GLU A 37 4.33 15.80 19.46
CA GLU A 37 3.72 17.12 19.71
C GLU A 37 2.36 17.24 19.00
N ARG A 38 2.28 16.80 17.74
CA ARG A 38 1.03 16.81 16.97
C ARG A 38 -0.03 15.89 17.57
N LEU A 39 0.35 14.72 18.09
CA LEU A 39 -0.57 13.76 18.70
C LEU A 39 -1.03 14.15 20.11
N THR A 40 -0.21 14.89 20.86
CA THR A 40 -0.52 15.31 22.24
C THR A 40 -1.22 16.66 22.30
N LEU A 41 -0.81 17.63 21.47
CA LEU A 41 -1.30 19.01 21.52
C LEU A 41 -2.30 19.34 20.41
N GLY A 42 -2.35 18.55 19.34
CA GLY A 42 -3.30 18.77 18.25
C GLY A 42 -4.75 18.58 18.68
N ASP A 43 -5.67 19.20 17.95
CA ASP A 43 -7.08 18.79 17.99
C ASP A 43 -7.28 17.42 17.32
N ASP A 44 -8.48 16.86 17.44
CA ASP A 44 -8.75 15.51 16.97
C ASP A 44 -8.64 15.38 15.45
N GLU A 45 -9.03 16.42 14.69
CA GLU A 45 -8.89 16.46 13.23
C GLU A 45 -7.42 16.44 12.80
N VAL A 46 -6.58 17.21 13.48
CA VAL A 46 -5.13 17.26 13.28
C VAL A 46 -4.50 15.90 13.56
N LYS A 47 -4.91 15.22 14.65
CA LYS A 47 -4.40 13.89 15.03
C LYS A 47 -4.70 12.85 13.96
N VAL A 48 -5.87 12.88 13.33
CA VAL A 48 -6.27 11.89 12.34
C VAL A 48 -6.10 12.34 10.89
N SER A 49 -5.56 13.53 10.65
CA SER A 49 -5.36 14.07 9.30
C SER A 49 -4.49 13.18 8.38
N ASN A 50 -4.66 13.36 7.07
CA ASN A 50 -3.83 12.73 6.03
C ASN A 50 -2.32 12.95 6.27
N ILE A 51 -1.94 14.13 6.78
CA ILE A 51 -0.54 14.46 7.07
C ILE A 51 -0.02 13.55 8.21
N THR A 52 -0.77 13.42 9.30
CA THR A 52 -0.36 12.54 10.41
C THR A 52 -0.25 11.09 9.98
N ALA A 53 -1.26 10.59 9.27
CA ALA A 53 -1.24 9.23 8.72
C ALA A 53 -0.03 9.01 7.79
N SER A 54 0.29 9.98 6.93
CA SER A 54 1.45 9.89 6.03
C SER A 54 2.78 9.84 6.80
N VAL A 55 2.92 10.59 7.89
CA VAL A 55 4.12 10.56 8.72
C VAL A 55 4.27 9.22 9.42
N VAL A 56 3.19 8.68 10.00
CA VAL A 56 3.21 7.36 10.65
C VAL A 56 3.53 6.26 9.64
N LEU A 57 2.94 6.30 8.44
CA LEU A 57 3.25 5.38 7.36
C LEU A 57 4.72 5.48 6.93
N ALA A 58 5.28 6.68 6.81
CA ALA A 58 6.68 6.87 6.46
C ALA A 58 7.63 6.30 7.53
N LEU A 59 7.26 6.38 8.81
CA LEU A 59 8.01 5.74 9.90
C LEU A 59 7.92 4.21 9.83
N ALA A 60 6.74 3.66 9.54
CA ALA A 60 6.57 2.21 9.33
C ALA A 60 7.45 1.70 8.18
N VAL A 61 7.41 2.36 7.02
CA VAL A 61 8.24 2.03 5.86
C VAL A 61 9.73 2.17 6.17
N HIS A 62 10.13 3.21 6.90
CA HIS A 62 11.52 3.39 7.29
C HIS A 62 12.02 2.25 8.19
N ALA A 63 11.28 1.93 9.26
CA ALA A 63 11.59 0.83 10.16
C ALA A 63 11.65 -0.51 9.38
N HIS A 64 10.72 -0.71 8.44
CA HIS A 64 10.72 -1.88 7.58
C HIS A 64 11.99 -2.02 6.74
N ILE A 65 12.39 -0.94 6.04
CA ILE A 65 13.60 -0.89 5.22
C ILE A 65 14.86 -1.13 6.07
N MET A 66 14.88 -0.64 7.32
CA MET A 66 16.00 -0.82 8.24
C MET A 66 16.01 -2.20 8.93
N GLY A 67 15.04 -3.07 8.66
CA GLY A 67 14.93 -4.39 9.29
C GLY A 67 14.44 -4.34 10.75
N GLU A 68 13.99 -3.17 11.22
CA GLU A 68 13.42 -2.97 12.56
C GLU A 68 11.96 -3.45 12.60
N ARG A 69 11.77 -4.77 12.51
CA ARG A 69 10.44 -5.38 12.37
C ARG A 69 9.44 -4.93 13.44
N GLU A 70 9.84 -4.98 14.70
CA GLU A 70 8.96 -4.62 15.83
C GLU A 70 8.52 -3.15 15.74
N ALA A 71 9.43 -2.24 15.39
CA ALA A 71 9.11 -0.83 15.21
C ALA A 71 8.15 -0.61 14.04
N ALA A 72 8.33 -1.33 12.93
CA ALA A 72 7.43 -1.28 11.78
C ALA A 72 6.00 -1.73 12.16
N GLU A 73 5.89 -2.82 12.92
CA GLU A 73 4.63 -3.35 13.43
C GLU A 73 3.92 -2.35 14.38
N TYR A 74 4.65 -1.71 15.30
CA TYR A 74 4.08 -0.68 16.18
C TYR A 74 3.58 0.54 15.39
N HIS A 75 4.35 0.99 14.39
CA HIS A 75 3.92 2.10 13.55
C HIS A 75 2.66 1.75 12.74
N MET A 76 2.57 0.53 12.21
CA MET A 76 1.37 0.07 11.51
C MET A 76 0.16 -0.11 12.42
N ALA A 77 0.35 -0.59 13.65
CA ALA A 77 -0.72 -0.64 14.65
C ALA A 77 -1.23 0.77 15.00
N GLY A 78 -0.33 1.74 15.13
CA GLY A 78 -0.67 3.14 15.30
C GLY A 78 -1.43 3.72 14.09
N LEU A 79 -1.00 3.38 12.88
CA LEU A 79 -1.67 3.78 11.64
C LEU A 79 -3.09 3.19 11.56
N ARG A 80 -3.25 1.91 11.91
CA ARG A 80 -4.58 1.26 11.98
C ARG A 80 -5.50 1.99 12.96
N LYS A 81 -5.00 2.42 14.12
CA LYS A 81 -5.77 3.21 15.07
C LYS A 81 -6.24 4.54 14.47
N ILE A 82 -5.37 5.23 13.73
CA ILE A 82 -5.75 6.46 13.00
C ILE A 82 -6.85 6.16 11.98
N VAL A 83 -6.70 5.10 11.19
CA VAL A 83 -7.70 4.70 10.18
C VAL A 83 -9.06 4.43 10.83
N ASN A 84 -9.08 3.67 11.94
CA ASN A 84 -10.31 3.38 12.67
C ASN A 84 -10.98 4.65 13.21
N LEU A 85 -10.20 5.57 13.77
CA LEU A 85 -10.72 6.85 14.28
C LEU A 85 -11.30 7.75 13.18
N ARG A 86 -10.85 7.61 11.93
CA ARG A 86 -11.44 8.32 10.78
C ARG A 86 -12.71 7.68 10.24
N GLY A 87 -13.08 6.48 10.70
CA GLY A 87 -14.20 5.73 10.15
C GLY A 87 -13.83 4.74 9.05
N GLY A 88 -12.56 4.31 9.00
CA GLY A 88 -12.12 3.19 8.16
C GLY A 88 -11.30 3.61 6.93
N VAL A 89 -10.78 2.61 6.23
CA VAL A 89 -9.81 2.80 5.14
C VAL A 89 -10.37 3.59 3.95
N THR A 90 -11.68 3.54 3.73
CA THR A 90 -12.36 4.25 2.64
C THR A 90 -12.32 5.77 2.77
N THR A 91 -12.05 6.31 3.96
CA THR A 91 -11.94 7.78 4.15
C THR A 91 -10.67 8.38 3.57
N PHE A 92 -9.76 7.55 3.06
CA PHE A 92 -8.54 7.97 2.39
C PHE A 92 -8.68 8.01 0.86
N ARG A 93 -9.87 7.73 0.31
CA ARG A 93 -10.11 7.68 -1.16
C ARG A 93 -9.71 8.96 -1.89
N ASP A 94 -9.98 10.11 -1.29
CA ASP A 94 -9.62 11.42 -1.88
C ASP A 94 -8.10 11.65 -1.93
N ASN A 95 -7.33 10.84 -1.20
CA ASN A 95 -5.88 10.79 -1.25
C ASN A 95 -5.40 9.39 -1.67
N GLY A 96 -5.72 9.03 -2.92
CA GLY A 96 -5.43 7.71 -3.47
C GLY A 96 -3.96 7.27 -3.34
N LYS A 97 -3.00 8.20 -3.40
CA LYS A 97 -1.58 7.90 -3.19
C LYS A 97 -1.31 7.38 -1.78
N LEU A 98 -1.82 8.07 -0.76
CA LEU A 98 -1.68 7.65 0.64
C LEU A 98 -2.36 6.31 0.89
N LEU A 99 -3.56 6.13 0.32
CA LEU A 99 -4.28 4.86 0.41
C LEU A 99 -3.49 3.69 -0.20
N ILE A 100 -2.92 3.87 -1.40
CA ILE A 100 -2.12 2.84 -2.07
C ILE A 100 -0.88 2.49 -1.24
N GLU A 101 -0.13 3.49 -0.76
CA GLU A 101 1.09 3.23 0.02
C GLU A 101 0.77 2.56 1.37
N LEU A 102 -0.35 2.93 2.01
CA LEU A 102 -0.82 2.30 3.24
C LEU A 102 -1.10 0.81 3.03
N LEU A 103 -1.86 0.47 1.98
CA LEU A 103 -2.19 -0.91 1.65
C LEU A 103 -0.98 -1.70 1.17
N ARG A 104 -0.07 -1.07 0.41
CA ARG A 104 1.18 -1.73 -0.01
C ARG A 104 2.03 -2.10 1.19
N CYS A 105 2.23 -1.17 2.13
CA CYS A 105 3.05 -1.42 3.31
C CYS A 105 2.47 -2.53 4.19
N ASP A 106 1.14 -2.60 4.34
CA ASP A 106 0.47 -3.66 5.09
C ASP A 106 0.69 -5.05 4.48
N VAL A 107 0.48 -5.17 3.17
CA VAL A 107 0.70 -6.43 2.44
C VAL A 107 2.18 -6.83 2.48
N GLU A 108 3.10 -5.88 2.29
CA GLU A 108 4.54 -6.12 2.31
C GLU A 108 5.00 -6.68 3.67
N LEU A 109 4.54 -6.08 4.77
CA LEU A 109 4.83 -6.56 6.12
C LEU A 109 4.23 -7.95 6.40
N ALA A 110 2.99 -8.19 5.97
CA ALA A 110 2.35 -9.49 6.10
C ALA A 110 3.11 -10.59 5.36
N LEU A 111 3.53 -10.32 4.11
CA LEU A 111 4.30 -11.24 3.29
C LEU A 111 5.68 -11.54 3.90
N HIS A 112 6.40 -10.51 4.37
CA HIS A 112 7.72 -10.70 4.97
C HIS A 112 7.69 -11.43 6.32
N SER A 113 6.61 -11.29 7.09
CA SER A 113 6.47 -11.92 8.41
C SER A 113 5.71 -13.26 8.40
N GLY A 114 5.05 -13.61 7.29
CA GLY A 114 4.11 -14.73 7.24
C GLY A 114 2.85 -14.50 8.09
N SER A 115 2.55 -13.26 8.43
CA SER A 115 1.37 -12.88 9.20
C SER A 115 0.20 -12.52 8.29
N ARG A 116 -0.94 -12.15 8.89
CA ARG A 116 -2.10 -11.65 8.14
C ARG A 116 -2.01 -10.13 8.00
N PRO A 117 -2.42 -9.56 6.85
CA PRO A 117 -2.58 -8.11 6.71
C PRO A 117 -3.48 -7.55 7.82
N LEU A 118 -3.18 -6.33 8.27
CA LEU A 118 -4.01 -5.65 9.25
C LEU A 118 -5.35 -5.25 8.62
N PHE A 119 -5.35 -4.78 7.37
CA PHE A 119 -6.55 -4.33 6.69
C PHE A 119 -7.21 -5.47 5.89
N PHE A 120 -8.54 -5.39 5.74
CA PHE A 120 -9.37 -6.34 5.00
C PHE A 120 -9.36 -7.78 5.56
N HIS A 121 -9.02 -7.95 6.85
CA HIS A 121 -9.11 -9.25 7.52
C HIS A 121 -10.56 -9.70 7.74
N ASP A 122 -11.47 -8.74 7.95
CA ASP A 122 -12.91 -8.97 8.08
C ASP A 122 -13.68 -8.19 6.99
N PRO A 123 -14.17 -8.88 5.95
CA PRO A 123 -14.93 -8.26 4.85
C PRO A 123 -16.21 -7.54 5.30
N SER A 124 -16.76 -7.86 6.48
CA SER A 124 -17.95 -7.21 7.01
C SER A 124 -17.67 -5.81 7.57
N LEU A 125 -16.45 -5.59 8.08
CA LEU A 125 -16.01 -4.32 8.63
C LEU A 125 -15.27 -3.47 7.59
N GLU A 126 -14.54 -4.12 6.69
CA GLU A 126 -13.74 -3.50 5.66
C GLU A 126 -14.06 -4.18 4.32
N PRO A 127 -15.16 -3.78 3.65
CA PRO A 127 -15.54 -4.39 2.40
C PRO A 127 -14.50 -4.07 1.32
N PHE A 128 -14.15 -5.07 0.52
CA PHE A 128 -13.29 -4.87 -0.64
C PHE A 128 -13.87 -3.80 -1.56
N LEU A 129 -12.98 -2.97 -2.10
CA LEU A 129 -13.37 -1.99 -3.08
C LEU A 129 -13.88 -2.73 -4.32
N PRO A 130 -15.06 -2.37 -4.86
CA PRO A 130 -15.48 -2.96 -6.11
C PRO A 130 -14.43 -2.64 -7.16
N TYR A 131 -14.04 -3.64 -7.94
CA TYR A 131 -13.22 -3.40 -9.13
C TYR A 131 -13.87 -2.28 -9.94
N PRO A 132 -13.08 -1.34 -10.50
CA PRO A 132 -13.63 -0.31 -11.36
C PRO A 132 -14.51 -1.01 -12.38
N GLY A 133 -15.81 -0.72 -12.32
CA GLY A 133 -16.78 -1.34 -13.21
C GLY A 133 -16.38 -1.06 -14.65
N GLN A 134 -17.12 -1.66 -15.58
CA GLN A 134 -17.00 -1.40 -17.02
C GLN A 134 -17.12 0.09 -17.42
N ALA A 135 -17.17 1.04 -16.48
CA ALA A 135 -16.94 2.47 -16.66
C ALA A 135 -15.53 2.81 -17.19
N LEU A 136 -14.55 1.92 -17.08
CA LEU A 136 -13.32 1.95 -17.92
C LEU A 136 -13.56 1.31 -19.31
N SER A 137 -14.80 1.27 -19.80
CA SER A 137 -15.09 1.14 -21.24
C SER A 137 -14.58 2.39 -21.96
N LEU A 138 -13.26 2.51 -22.05
CA LEU A 138 -12.65 2.95 -23.29
C LEU A 138 -13.18 1.97 -24.34
N LYS A 139 -14.02 2.50 -25.24
CA LYS A 139 -14.83 1.72 -26.17
C LYS A 139 -14.02 0.59 -26.79
N PRO A 140 -14.59 -0.61 -26.97
CA PRO A 140 -13.94 -1.63 -27.76
C PRO A 140 -13.72 -1.05 -29.17
N GLY A 141 -12.47 -0.75 -29.51
CA GLY A 141 -12.08 -0.69 -30.90
C GLY A 141 -12.44 -2.04 -31.50
N LYS A 142 -13.24 -2.02 -32.57
CA LYS A 142 -13.48 -3.22 -33.36
C LYS A 142 -12.13 -3.71 -33.87
N THR A 143 -11.64 -4.82 -33.33
CA THR A 143 -10.64 -5.63 -34.02
C THR A 143 -11.21 -7.03 -34.10
N ASP A 144 -11.76 -7.31 -35.27
CA ASP A 144 -11.94 -8.66 -35.78
C ASP A 144 -10.61 -9.43 -35.75
N THR A 145 -10.73 -10.74 -35.60
CA THR A 145 -9.76 -11.78 -36.05
C THR A 145 -8.63 -12.15 -35.08
N THR A 146 -8.82 -13.31 -34.44
CA THR A 146 -7.81 -14.36 -34.16
C THR A 146 -6.47 -13.90 -33.57
N GLY A 147 -6.42 -13.73 -32.25
CA GLY A 147 -5.19 -13.69 -31.45
C GLY A 147 -4.85 -15.06 -30.84
N PRO A 148 -3.57 -15.35 -30.51
CA PRO A 148 -3.10 -16.68 -30.15
C PRO A 148 -3.80 -17.16 -28.89
N GLN A 149 -4.24 -18.40 -28.94
CA GLN A 149 -4.85 -19.15 -27.85
C GLN A 149 -4.05 -18.97 -26.54
N CYS A 150 -4.55 -18.08 -25.69
CA CYS A 150 -3.94 -17.66 -24.43
C CYS A 150 -3.88 -18.85 -23.47
N CYS A 151 -2.79 -18.97 -22.71
CA CYS A 151 -2.54 -20.01 -21.72
C CYS A 151 -3.82 -20.48 -21.03
N SER A 152 -4.12 -21.77 -21.17
CA SER A 152 -5.30 -22.42 -20.61
C SER A 152 -5.50 -22.03 -19.14
N GLU A 153 -6.46 -21.16 -18.84
CA GLU A 153 -6.78 -20.64 -17.50
C GLU A 153 -7.46 -21.68 -16.59
N LYS A 154 -7.16 -22.97 -16.80
CA LYS A 154 -7.73 -24.10 -16.04
C LYS A 154 -7.48 -23.97 -14.54
N PHE A 155 -6.39 -23.32 -14.13
CA PHE A 155 -6.07 -23.08 -12.72
C PHE A 155 -7.09 -22.16 -12.01
N LEU A 156 -7.86 -21.36 -12.75
CA LEU A 156 -8.90 -20.52 -12.17
C LEU A 156 -10.15 -21.31 -11.75
N ASN A 157 -10.31 -22.54 -12.25
CA ASN A 157 -11.46 -23.38 -11.88
C ASN A 157 -11.37 -23.85 -10.42
N ASP A 158 -10.15 -23.94 -9.89
CA ASP A 158 -9.87 -24.35 -8.51
C ASP A 158 -9.63 -23.14 -7.58
N SER A 159 -9.74 -21.92 -8.11
CA SER A 159 -9.49 -20.67 -7.38
C SER A 159 -10.77 -20.10 -6.78
N ASP A 160 -10.63 -19.31 -5.71
CA ASP A 160 -11.73 -18.52 -5.15
C ASP A 160 -12.32 -17.55 -6.20
N ASP A 161 -13.64 -17.34 -6.16
CA ASP A 161 -14.38 -16.52 -7.12
C ASP A 161 -13.89 -15.07 -7.18
N GLU A 162 -13.47 -14.50 -6.04
CA GLU A 162 -12.94 -13.15 -5.97
C GLU A 162 -11.52 -13.09 -6.55
N LEU A 163 -10.68 -14.09 -6.27
CA LEU A 163 -9.35 -14.21 -6.86
C LEU A 163 -9.42 -14.39 -8.39
N ALA A 164 -10.33 -15.23 -8.86
CA ALA A 164 -10.56 -15.43 -10.29
C ALA A 164 -11.06 -14.14 -10.97
N ARG A 165 -11.87 -13.34 -10.27
CA ARG A 165 -12.32 -12.02 -10.72
C ARG A 165 -11.16 -11.02 -10.78
N ALA A 166 -10.33 -10.97 -9.75
CA ALA A 166 -9.12 -10.14 -9.70
C ALA A 166 -8.21 -10.40 -10.89
N TRP A 167 -7.93 -11.69 -11.15
CA TRP A 167 -7.11 -12.14 -12.28
C TRP A 167 -7.66 -11.66 -13.62
N LYS A 168 -8.96 -11.89 -13.87
CA LYS A 168 -9.62 -11.49 -15.13
C LYS A 168 -9.55 -9.98 -15.35
N VAL A 169 -9.78 -9.18 -14.29
CA VAL A 169 -9.69 -7.71 -14.36
C VAL A 169 -8.26 -7.28 -14.69
N MET A 170 -7.27 -7.80 -13.98
CA MET A 170 -5.87 -7.46 -14.19
C MET A 170 -5.38 -7.85 -15.59
N LYS A 171 -5.69 -9.08 -16.04
CA LYS A 171 -5.35 -9.55 -17.38
C LYS A 171 -5.92 -8.63 -18.46
N ARG A 172 -7.19 -8.24 -18.34
CA ARG A 172 -7.82 -7.31 -19.29
C ARG A 172 -7.12 -5.95 -19.30
N PHE A 173 -6.86 -5.39 -18.12
CA PHE A 173 -6.17 -4.11 -17.98
C PHE A 173 -4.78 -4.15 -18.62
N CYS A 174 -3.96 -5.15 -18.29
CA CYS A 174 -2.62 -5.32 -18.87
C CYS A 174 -2.67 -5.49 -20.39
N SER A 175 -3.62 -6.29 -20.91
CA SER A 175 -3.79 -6.44 -22.36
C SER A 175 -4.11 -5.13 -23.06
N GLN A 176 -4.94 -4.28 -22.45
CA GLN A 176 -5.30 -2.98 -23.01
C GLN A 176 -4.13 -2.00 -23.00
N ILE A 177 -3.41 -1.88 -21.89
CA ILE A 177 -2.22 -1.02 -21.80
C ILE A 177 -1.17 -1.45 -22.82
N ASN A 178 -0.92 -2.76 -22.94
CA ASN A 178 0.07 -3.27 -23.89
C ASN A 178 -0.36 -3.07 -25.36
N SER A 179 -1.65 -2.83 -25.63
CA SER A 179 -2.16 -2.54 -26.97
C SER A 179 -2.20 -1.04 -27.29
N ALA A 180 -2.02 -0.17 -26.30
CA ALA A 180 -1.99 1.28 -26.47
C ALA A 180 -0.58 1.74 -26.88
N VAL A 181 -0.18 1.36 -28.09
CA VAL A 181 1.02 1.84 -28.80
C VAL A 181 0.60 2.84 -29.88
#